data_AF-A0A9N9GBG3-F1
#
_entry.id   AF-A0A9N9GBG3-F1
#
_cell.length_a   1.000
_cell.length_b   1.000
_cell.length_c   1.000
_cell.angle_alpha   90.00
_cell.angle_beta   90.00
_cell.angle_gamma   90.00
#
_symmetry.space_group_name_H-M   'P 1'
#
loop_
_entity.id
_entity.type
_entity.pdbx_description
1 polymer ?
#
loop_
_entity_poly.entity_id
_entity_poly.type
_entity_poly.pdbx_seq_one_letter_code
_entity_poly.pdbx_strand_id
1 'polypeptide(L)'
;MAEKHPIHDYTKDGDIIRKVENTHFLVHKSILSLASEFFNDLFTLATPNSNEIIKNTTVNESEGSILILEIVEEDVTSIQDMLSFIYPNTILHINWKNVENLLRIADKFVINKLSDACDFFLQNNVVDNVLTSFILADQYRLPIPFKESSKLILNDYFKYEIDSKFKRISKETREKLEDSCYFFHTALNKIHFYFGNDDYNNYYLNNAVQKVCVYPAPNPSVVYSEFSSIQILLFSSKRPKA
;
A
#
# COMPACT_ATOMS: atom_id res chain seq x y z
N MET A 1 -4.17 -35.16 -29.04
CA MET A 1 -5.11 -34.02 -29.21
C MET A 1 -4.52 -32.88 -28.40
N ALA A 2 -3.95 -31.87 -29.07
CA ALA A 2 -3.38 -30.72 -28.37
C ALA A 2 -4.52 -29.94 -27.71
N GLU A 3 -4.48 -29.82 -26.39
CA GLU A 3 -5.44 -29.03 -25.64
C GLU A 3 -5.35 -27.58 -26.12
N LYS A 4 -6.47 -27.06 -26.62
CA LYS A 4 -6.55 -25.69 -27.11
C LYS A 4 -6.48 -24.77 -25.90
N HIS A 5 -5.29 -24.25 -25.64
CA HIS A 5 -4.99 -23.41 -24.48
C HIS A 5 -5.83 -22.12 -24.51
N PRO A 6 -6.37 -21.66 -23.37
CA PRO A 6 -7.15 -20.44 -23.32
C PRO A 6 -6.24 -19.24 -23.56
N ILE A 7 -6.21 -18.75 -24.80
CA ILE A 7 -5.63 -17.45 -25.13
C ILE A 7 -6.60 -16.41 -24.61
N HIS A 8 -6.18 -15.64 -23.60
CA HIS A 8 -6.90 -14.43 -23.23
C HIS A 8 -6.57 -13.36 -24.28
N ASP A 9 -7.48 -13.21 -25.25
CA ASP A 9 -7.36 -12.23 -26.32
C ASP A 9 -7.56 -10.81 -25.77
N TYR A 10 -6.50 -10.23 -25.21
CA TYR A 10 -6.46 -8.79 -24.94
C TYR A 10 -6.53 -8.01 -26.26
N THR A 11 -6.06 -8.60 -27.37
CA THR A 11 -6.21 -8.10 -28.76
C THR A 11 -5.78 -9.12 -29.81
N LYS A 12 -6.34 -9.02 -31.03
CA LYS A 12 -6.00 -9.84 -32.21
C LYS A 12 -4.64 -9.48 -32.86
N ASP A 13 -4.11 -8.30 -32.56
CA ASP A 13 -2.96 -7.69 -33.28
C ASP A 13 -1.72 -7.47 -32.38
N GLY A 14 -1.58 -8.22 -31.28
CA GLY A 14 -0.44 -8.05 -30.37
C GLY A 14 0.90 -8.44 -31.00
N ASP A 15 1.98 -7.80 -30.56
CA ASP A 15 3.35 -7.94 -31.08
C ASP A 15 4.32 -8.63 -30.10
N ILE A 16 3.81 -9.04 -28.93
CA ILE A 16 4.49 -9.91 -27.95
C ILE A 16 3.53 -10.96 -27.43
N ILE A 17 4.05 -12.19 -27.28
CA ILE A 17 3.41 -13.22 -26.47
C ILE A 17 4.06 -13.22 -25.08
N ARG A 18 3.30 -12.89 -24.05
CA ARG A 18 3.73 -13.03 -22.65
C ARG A 18 3.29 -14.40 -22.15
N LYS A 19 4.26 -15.25 -21.80
CA LYS A 19 4.03 -16.59 -21.28
C LYS A 19 4.15 -16.59 -19.76
N VAL A 20 3.12 -17.12 -19.10
CA VAL A 20 3.05 -17.30 -17.64
C VAL A 20 2.56 -18.72 -17.41
N GLU A 21 3.42 -19.57 -16.84
CA GLU A 21 3.16 -21.01 -16.72
C GLU A 21 2.78 -21.64 -18.07
N ASN A 22 1.54 -22.15 -18.19
CA ASN A 22 0.99 -22.74 -19.42
C ASN A 22 0.06 -21.77 -20.18
N THR A 23 -0.06 -20.53 -19.72
CA THR A 23 -0.95 -19.51 -20.31
C THR A 23 -0.15 -18.53 -21.17
N HIS A 24 -0.70 -18.19 -22.33
CA HIS A 24 -0.11 -17.24 -23.26
C HIS A 24 -1.03 -16.03 -23.39
N PHE A 25 -0.45 -14.84 -23.28
CA PHE A 25 -1.14 -13.56 -23.42
C PHE A 25 -0.56 -12.83 -24.63
N LEU A 26 -1.37 -12.60 -25.65
CA LEU A 26 -0.98 -11.79 -26.79
C LEU A 26 -1.23 -10.31 -26.46
N VAL A 27 -0.15 -9.52 -26.38
CA VAL A 27 -0.13 -8.15 -25.85
C VAL A 27 0.71 -7.21 -26.72
N HIS A 28 0.65 -5.92 -26.44
CA HIS A 28 1.37 -4.87 -27.18
C HIS A 28 2.56 -4.33 -26.38
N LYS A 29 3.75 -4.29 -27.00
CA LYS A 29 4.95 -3.61 -26.48
C LYS A 29 4.67 -2.17 -26.10
N SER A 30 3.97 -1.45 -26.98
CA SER A 30 3.68 -0.03 -26.79
C SER A 30 2.86 0.21 -25.53
N ILE A 31 1.81 -0.58 -25.30
CA ILE A 31 0.96 -0.46 -24.10
C ILE A 31 1.75 -0.81 -22.84
N LEU A 32 2.52 -1.91 -22.87
CA LEU A 32 3.36 -2.30 -21.74
C LEU A 32 4.41 -1.23 -21.41
N SER A 33 5.10 -0.69 -22.42
CA SER A 33 6.11 0.37 -22.25
C SER A 33 5.51 1.67 -21.71
N LEU A 34 4.32 2.04 -22.20
CA LEU A 34 3.62 3.23 -21.73
C LEU A 34 3.15 3.10 -20.27
N ALA A 35 2.85 1.88 -19.83
CA ALA A 35 2.37 1.62 -18.48
C ALA A 35 3.49 1.37 -17.45
N SER A 36 4.66 0.92 -17.91
CA SER A 36 5.73 0.37 -17.07
C SER A 36 7.10 0.82 -17.57
N GLU A 37 7.84 1.48 -16.69
CA GLU A 37 9.23 1.84 -16.96
C GLU A 37 10.10 0.58 -17.13
N PHE A 38 9.87 -0.45 -16.32
CA PHE A 38 10.53 -1.74 -16.45
C PHE A 38 10.38 -2.35 -17.85
N PHE A 39 9.16 -2.38 -18.41
CA PHE A 39 8.95 -2.91 -19.75
C PHE A 39 9.51 -2.00 -20.84
N ASN A 40 9.43 -0.68 -20.66
CA ASN A 40 10.07 0.27 -21.57
C ASN A 40 11.58 0.06 -21.65
N ASP A 41 12.25 -0.03 -20.50
CA ASP A 41 13.68 -0.29 -20.40
C ASP A 41 14.03 -1.67 -20.95
N LEU A 42 13.22 -2.68 -20.64
CA LEU A 42 13.39 -4.01 -21.19
C LEU A 42 13.39 -3.98 -22.72
N PHE A 43 12.42 -3.33 -23.36
CA PHE A 43 12.32 -3.34 -24.83
C PHE A 43 13.31 -2.40 -25.53
N THR A 44 13.79 -1.37 -24.84
CA THR A 44 14.77 -0.41 -25.40
C THR A 44 16.21 -0.86 -25.19
N LEU A 45 16.51 -1.53 -24.07
CA LEU A 45 17.87 -1.95 -23.69
C LEU A 45 18.17 -3.41 -24.03
N ALA A 46 17.15 -4.28 -24.15
CA ALA A 46 17.39 -5.68 -24.47
C ALA A 46 17.96 -5.82 -25.90
N THR A 47 19.26 -6.08 -25.98
CA THR A 47 19.84 -6.82 -27.10
C THR A 47 19.55 -8.32 -26.90
N PRO A 48 19.54 -9.15 -27.97
CA PRO A 48 18.95 -10.49 -27.93
C PRO A 48 19.61 -11.53 -26.99
N ASN A 49 20.55 -11.19 -26.11
CA ASN A 49 21.46 -12.18 -25.52
C ASN A 49 21.91 -11.99 -24.05
N SER A 50 21.13 -11.39 -23.12
CA SER A 50 21.73 -11.15 -21.78
C SER A 50 20.89 -11.23 -20.50
N ASN A 51 19.59 -11.58 -20.49
CA ASN A 51 18.84 -11.57 -19.22
C ASN A 51 18.29 -12.97 -18.86
N GLU A 52 18.84 -13.61 -17.81
CA GLU A 52 18.45 -14.95 -17.33
C GLU A 52 16.98 -15.03 -16.86
N ILE A 53 16.36 -13.90 -16.51
CA ILE A 53 14.95 -13.80 -16.09
C ILE A 53 13.99 -13.98 -17.28
N ILE A 54 14.46 -13.74 -18.50
CA ILE A 54 13.65 -13.62 -19.71
C ILE A 54 14.23 -14.49 -20.82
N LYS A 55 13.57 -15.62 -21.10
CA LYS A 55 13.92 -16.47 -22.24
C LYS A 55 13.30 -15.92 -23.52
N ASN A 56 14.05 -15.10 -24.24
CA ASN A 56 13.68 -14.66 -25.58
C ASN A 56 13.67 -15.88 -26.52
N THR A 57 12.49 -16.38 -26.88
CA THR A 57 12.33 -17.38 -27.93
C THR A 57 11.59 -16.74 -29.09
N THR A 58 12.23 -16.66 -30.26
CA THR A 58 11.58 -16.32 -31.52
C THR A 58 10.90 -17.57 -32.06
N VAL A 59 9.58 -17.58 -32.15
CA VAL A 59 8.87 -18.62 -32.89
C VAL A 59 8.87 -18.21 -34.36
N ASN A 60 9.61 -18.95 -35.18
CA ASN A 60 9.60 -18.81 -36.63
C ASN A 60 8.49 -19.70 -37.19
N GLU A 61 7.28 -19.17 -37.26
CA GLU A 61 6.30 -19.64 -38.23
C GLU A 61 6.11 -18.50 -39.24
N SER A 62 6.11 -18.86 -40.51
CA SER A 62 6.01 -17.96 -41.67
C SER A 62 5.06 -16.79 -41.42
N GLU A 63 5.60 -15.56 -41.56
CA GLU A 63 4.98 -14.24 -41.35
C GLU A 63 5.09 -13.66 -39.93
N GLY A 64 6.27 -13.10 -39.61
CA GLY A 64 6.47 -12.19 -38.47
C GLY A 64 6.95 -12.88 -37.20
N SER A 65 8.23 -12.68 -36.84
CA SER A 65 8.79 -13.18 -35.58
C SER A 65 8.17 -12.44 -34.39
N ILE A 66 7.23 -13.07 -33.68
CA ILE A 66 6.68 -12.54 -32.41
C ILE A 66 7.63 -12.90 -31.26
N LEU A 67 7.95 -11.92 -30.41
CA LEU A 67 8.81 -12.16 -29.24
C LEU A 67 8.01 -12.82 -28.11
N ILE A 68 8.53 -13.91 -27.55
CA ILE A 68 7.99 -14.54 -26.34
C ILE A 68 8.73 -14.03 -25.10
N LEU A 69 7.99 -13.44 -24.15
CA LEU A 69 8.47 -13.01 -22.85
C LEU A 69 7.95 -13.98 -21.77
N GLU A 70 8.82 -14.88 -21.29
CA GLU A 70 8.52 -15.78 -20.17
C GLU A 70 8.84 -15.08 -18.85
N ILE A 71 7.84 -14.96 -17.97
CA ILE A 71 8.03 -14.47 -16.60
C ILE A 71 7.99 -15.66 -15.66
N VAL A 72 9.14 -15.95 -15.06
CA VAL A 72 9.27 -16.97 -14.03
C VAL A 72 8.73 -16.40 -12.71
N GLU A 73 8.09 -17.24 -11.90
CA GLU A 73 7.64 -16.95 -10.52
C GLU A 73 6.37 -16.08 -10.35
N GLU A 74 5.59 -15.85 -11.41
CA GLU A 74 4.32 -15.14 -11.29
C GLU A 74 3.13 -16.03 -11.61
N ASP A 75 2.06 -15.91 -10.84
CA ASP A 75 0.81 -16.61 -11.12
C ASP A 75 0.05 -15.93 -12.27
N VAL A 76 -0.72 -16.75 -13.00
CA VAL A 76 -1.52 -16.30 -14.15
C VAL A 76 -2.49 -15.19 -13.76
N THR A 77 -3.09 -15.27 -12.56
CA THR A 77 -4.08 -14.29 -12.07
C THR A 77 -3.49 -12.91 -11.83
N SER A 78 -2.30 -12.81 -11.22
CA SER A 78 -1.55 -11.57 -11.04
C SER A 78 -1.35 -10.82 -12.34
N ILE A 79 -0.90 -11.57 -13.36
CA ILE A 79 -0.54 -11.00 -14.65
C ILE A 79 -1.80 -10.61 -15.41
N GLN A 80 -2.85 -11.43 -15.33
CA GLN A 80 -4.15 -11.10 -15.89
C GLN A 80 -4.75 -9.83 -15.27
N ASP A 81 -4.69 -9.68 -13.94
CA ASP A 81 -5.19 -8.47 -13.27
C ASP A 81 -4.37 -7.25 -13.70
N MET A 82 -3.05 -7.36 -13.75
CA MET A 82 -2.16 -6.30 -14.25
C MET A 82 -2.51 -5.89 -15.68
N LEU A 83 -2.67 -6.85 -16.58
CA LEU A 83 -3.06 -6.60 -17.97
C LEU A 83 -4.45 -5.97 -18.06
N SER A 84 -5.39 -6.44 -17.23
CA SER A 84 -6.75 -5.89 -17.15
C SER A 84 -6.78 -4.45 -16.61
N PHE A 85 -5.75 -4.03 -15.88
CA PHE A 85 -5.61 -2.65 -15.43
C PHE A 85 -5.05 -1.72 -16.51
N ILE A 86 -4.02 -2.16 -17.24
CA ILE A 86 -3.31 -1.28 -18.19
C ILE A 86 -4.02 -1.18 -19.55
N TYR A 87 -4.89 -2.14 -19.89
CA TYR A 87 -5.66 -2.10 -21.12
C TYR A 87 -6.96 -1.30 -20.96
N PRO A 88 -7.31 -0.44 -21.93
CA PRO A 88 -8.47 0.45 -21.81
C PRO A 88 -9.83 -0.26 -21.92
N ASN A 89 -9.87 -1.45 -22.51
CA ASN A 89 -11.12 -2.20 -22.75
C ASN A 89 -11.40 -3.24 -21.66
N THR A 90 -10.66 -3.20 -20.56
CA THR A 90 -10.77 -4.13 -19.45
C THR A 90 -11.13 -3.37 -18.18
N ILE A 91 -11.90 -4.02 -17.29
CA ILE A 91 -12.33 -3.43 -16.03
C ILE A 91 -11.75 -4.29 -14.91
N LEU A 92 -10.82 -3.71 -14.14
CA LEU A 92 -10.31 -4.29 -12.91
C LEU A 92 -10.84 -3.53 -11.70
N HIS A 93 -11.46 -4.24 -10.76
CA HIS A 93 -11.88 -3.68 -9.49
C HIS A 93 -10.90 -4.04 -8.37
N ILE A 94 -10.23 -3.03 -7.80
CA ILE A 94 -9.31 -3.19 -6.67
C ILE A 94 -10.12 -3.46 -5.39
N ASN A 95 -9.75 -4.49 -4.64
CA ASN A 95 -10.40 -4.90 -3.40
C ASN A 95 -9.40 -5.59 -2.45
N TRP A 96 -9.83 -5.91 -1.24
CA TRP A 96 -8.96 -6.55 -0.23
C TRP A 96 -8.39 -7.91 -0.61
N LYS A 97 -8.95 -8.62 -1.60
CA LYS A 97 -8.45 -9.92 -2.05
C LYS A 97 -7.29 -9.78 -3.03
N ASN A 98 -7.22 -8.69 -3.79
CA ASN A 98 -6.20 -8.49 -4.83
C ASN A 98 -5.23 -7.34 -4.57
N VAL A 99 -5.55 -6.36 -3.71
CA VAL A 99 -4.73 -5.15 -3.49
C VAL A 99 -3.28 -5.46 -3.11
N GLU A 100 -3.04 -6.44 -2.24
CA GLU A 100 -1.69 -6.83 -1.81
C GLU A 100 -0.87 -7.34 -3.00
N ASN A 101 -1.50 -8.17 -3.83
CA ASN A 101 -0.85 -8.75 -5.00
C ASN A 101 -0.65 -7.70 -6.11
N LEU A 102 -1.61 -6.80 -6.31
CA LEU A 102 -1.50 -5.68 -7.24
C LEU A 102 -0.37 -4.73 -6.86
N LEU A 103 -0.20 -4.40 -5.58
CA LEU A 103 0.93 -3.60 -5.11
C LEU A 103 2.26 -4.30 -5.37
N ARG A 104 2.35 -5.61 -5.10
CA ARG A 104 3.55 -6.41 -5.39
C ARG A 104 3.93 -6.37 -6.88
N ILE A 105 2.94 -6.52 -7.75
CA ILE A 105 3.13 -6.49 -9.21
C ILE A 105 3.46 -5.07 -9.69
N ALA A 106 2.81 -4.05 -9.15
CA ALA A 106 3.06 -2.66 -9.48
C ALA A 106 4.47 -2.23 -9.10
N ASP A 107 4.96 -2.66 -7.94
CA ASP A 107 6.34 -2.44 -7.49
C ASP A 107 7.34 -3.22 -8.36
N LYS A 108 7.11 -4.53 -8.58
CA LYS A 108 7.99 -5.41 -9.38
C LYS A 108 8.19 -4.91 -10.81
N PHE A 109 7.11 -4.48 -11.47
CA PHE A 109 7.14 -4.02 -12.86
C PHE A 109 7.07 -2.49 -12.97
N VAL A 110 7.25 -1.74 -11.88
CA VAL A 110 7.29 -0.26 -11.88
C VAL A 110 6.10 0.35 -12.64
N ILE A 111 4.87 -0.04 -12.27
CA ILE A 111 3.60 0.44 -12.85
C ILE A 111 3.01 1.49 -11.91
N ASN A 112 3.52 2.71 -11.98
CA ASN A 112 3.17 3.79 -11.03
C ASN A 112 1.65 4.05 -10.96
N LYS A 113 0.95 4.04 -12.09
CA LYS A 113 -0.51 4.24 -12.10
C LYS A 113 -1.28 3.16 -11.32
N LEU A 114 -0.77 1.93 -11.31
CA LEU A 114 -1.38 0.83 -10.53
C LEU A 114 -1.08 1.02 -9.04
N SER A 115 0.15 1.41 -8.69
CA SER A 115 0.50 1.79 -7.31
C SER A 115 -0.38 2.92 -6.79
N ASP A 116 -0.60 3.98 -7.57
CA ASP A 116 -1.46 5.11 -7.21
C ASP A 116 -2.92 4.68 -7.00
N ALA A 117 -3.42 3.78 -7.86
CA ALA A 117 -4.78 3.26 -7.73
C ALA A 117 -4.94 2.38 -6.47
N CYS A 118 -3.94 1.57 -6.14
CA CYS A 118 -3.89 0.80 -4.90
C CYS A 118 -3.78 1.71 -3.68
N ASP A 119 -2.94 2.74 -3.72
CA ASP A 119 -2.82 3.74 -2.65
C ASP A 119 -4.17 4.42 -2.41
N PHE A 120 -4.83 4.91 -3.47
CA PHE A 120 -6.17 5.50 -3.37
C PHE A 120 -7.19 4.54 -2.76
N PHE A 121 -7.18 3.26 -3.16
CA PHE A 121 -8.05 2.24 -2.56
C PHE A 121 -7.78 2.10 -1.05
N LEU A 122 -6.51 2.00 -0.64
CA LEU A 122 -6.16 1.87 0.77
C LEU A 122 -6.59 3.11 1.57
N GLN A 123 -6.36 4.33 1.06
CA GLN A 123 -6.76 5.58 1.72
C GLN A 123 -8.26 5.63 2.03
N ASN A 124 -9.11 5.19 1.10
CA ASN A 124 -10.56 5.26 1.25
C ASN A 124 -11.14 4.13 2.11
N ASN A 125 -10.40 3.04 2.31
CA ASN A 125 -10.90 1.84 2.99
C ASN A 125 -10.09 1.46 4.24
N VAL A 126 -9.24 2.34 4.77
CA VAL A 126 -8.36 2.05 5.92
C VAL A 126 -9.13 1.41 7.09
N VAL A 127 -10.33 1.91 7.39
CA VAL A 127 -11.15 1.47 8.52
C VAL A 127 -11.59 0.00 8.39
N ASP A 128 -11.82 -0.48 7.16
CA ASP A 128 -12.29 -1.84 6.91
C ASP A 128 -11.23 -2.89 7.27
N ASN A 129 -9.96 -2.55 7.04
CA ASN A 129 -8.85 -3.46 7.34
C ASN A 129 -7.59 -2.69 7.74
N VAL A 130 -7.61 -2.17 8.97
CA VAL A 130 -6.58 -1.30 9.53
C VAL A 130 -5.19 -1.96 9.51
N LEU A 131 -5.08 -3.21 10.00
CA LEU A 131 -3.79 -3.88 10.14
C LEU A 131 -3.17 -4.18 8.76
N THR A 132 -3.96 -4.69 7.81
CA THR A 132 -3.45 -4.93 6.45
C THR A 132 -3.09 -3.61 5.77
N SER A 133 -3.89 -2.55 5.94
CA SER A 133 -3.56 -1.22 5.41
C SER A 133 -2.21 -0.75 5.92
N PHE A 134 -1.97 -0.88 7.23
CA PHE A 134 -0.70 -0.46 7.83
C PHE A 134 0.49 -1.27 7.35
N ILE A 135 0.36 -2.60 7.26
CA ILE A 135 1.42 -3.50 6.76
C ILE A 135 1.78 -3.14 5.32
N LEU A 136 0.78 -2.99 4.44
CA LEU A 136 1.02 -2.65 3.04
C LEU A 136 1.62 -1.25 2.91
N ALA A 137 1.15 -0.30 3.70
CA ALA A 137 1.66 1.07 3.67
C ALA A 137 3.11 1.17 4.17
N ASP A 138 3.50 0.38 5.18
CA ASP A 138 4.88 0.25 5.65
C ASP A 138 5.76 -0.36 4.55
N GLN A 139 5.31 -1.48 3.97
CA GLN A 139 6.07 -2.25 2.97
C GLN A 139 6.32 -1.45 1.69
N TYR A 140 5.29 -0.78 1.16
CA TYR A 140 5.35 -0.03 -0.10
C TYR A 140 5.54 1.49 0.09
N ARG A 141 5.86 1.92 1.33
CA ARG A 141 6.14 3.32 1.69
C ARG A 141 5.02 4.30 1.28
N LEU A 142 3.77 3.93 1.56
CA LEU A 142 2.59 4.74 1.24
C LEU A 142 2.24 5.69 2.40
N PRO A 143 2.56 6.99 2.33
CA PRO A 143 2.56 7.86 3.51
C PRO A 143 1.16 8.13 4.07
N ILE A 144 0.14 8.24 3.21
CA ILE A 144 -1.21 8.61 3.63
C ILE A 144 -1.91 7.43 4.33
N PRO A 145 -2.02 6.22 3.72
CA PRO A 145 -2.59 5.07 4.42
C PRO A 145 -1.81 4.72 5.69
N PHE A 146 -0.48 4.87 5.67
CA PHE A 146 0.37 4.60 6.83
C PHE A 146 0.04 5.53 8.01
N LYS A 147 -0.10 6.83 7.74
CA LYS A 147 -0.48 7.82 8.76
C LYS A 147 -1.88 7.58 9.31
N GLU A 148 -2.86 7.28 8.48
CA GLU A 148 -4.23 7.09 8.96
C GLU A 148 -4.40 5.76 9.72
N SER A 149 -3.80 4.68 9.22
CA SER A 149 -3.85 3.37 9.89
C SER A 149 -3.06 3.33 11.20
N SER A 150 -1.91 4.02 11.29
CA SER A 150 -1.14 4.10 12.55
C SER A 150 -1.91 4.76 13.69
N LYS A 151 -2.73 5.79 13.43
CA LYS A 151 -3.60 6.39 14.47
C LYS A 151 -4.58 5.37 15.05
N LEU A 152 -5.18 4.56 14.19
CA LEU A 152 -6.14 3.53 14.60
C LEU A 152 -5.45 2.38 15.35
N ILE A 153 -4.23 2.01 14.93
CA ILE A 153 -3.44 1.00 15.63
C ILE A 153 -3.02 1.50 17.01
N LEU A 154 -2.58 2.76 17.14
CA LEU A 154 -2.20 3.33 18.44
C LEU A 154 -3.35 3.34 19.44
N ASN A 155 -4.59 3.58 18.98
CA ASN A 155 -5.76 3.58 19.85
C ASN A 155 -6.05 2.18 20.44
N ASP A 156 -5.82 1.12 19.67
CA ASP A 156 -6.10 -0.27 20.05
C ASP A 156 -4.85 -1.16 19.95
N TYR A 157 -3.67 -0.69 20.39
CA TYR A 157 -2.38 -1.35 20.12
C TYR A 157 -2.36 -2.83 20.52
N PHE A 158 -2.77 -3.14 21.76
CA PHE A 158 -2.77 -4.50 22.30
C PHE A 158 -3.69 -5.47 21.52
N LYS A 159 -4.73 -4.96 20.86
CA LYS A 159 -5.62 -5.77 20.01
C LYS A 159 -4.87 -6.25 18.76
N TYR A 160 -4.05 -5.39 18.17
CA TYR A 160 -3.34 -5.68 16.93
C TYR A 160 -2.03 -6.43 17.16
N GLU A 161 -1.35 -6.20 18.28
CA GLU A 161 -0.08 -6.87 18.64
C GLU A 161 -0.21 -8.41 18.70
N ILE A 162 -1.37 -8.90 19.12
CA ILE A 162 -1.66 -10.34 19.25
C ILE A 162 -1.82 -11.01 17.86
N ASP A 163 -2.17 -10.24 16.83
CA ASP A 163 -2.38 -10.78 15.48
C ASP A 163 -1.05 -11.29 14.89
N SER A 164 -1.06 -12.49 14.33
CA SER A 164 0.12 -13.10 13.70
C SER A 164 0.67 -12.26 12.54
N LYS A 165 -0.20 -11.51 11.84
CA LYS A 165 0.16 -10.62 10.74
C LYS A 165 0.96 -9.41 11.21
N PHE A 166 0.88 -9.02 12.48
CA PHE A 166 1.62 -7.89 13.03
C PHE A 166 3.14 -8.06 12.88
N LYS A 167 3.62 -9.30 12.83
CA LYS A 167 5.04 -9.63 12.59
C LYS A 167 5.53 -9.26 11.19
N ARG A 168 4.63 -9.00 10.24
CA ARG A 168 4.96 -8.56 8.88
C ARG A 168 5.40 -7.09 8.84
N ILE A 169 5.04 -6.31 9.85
CA ILE A 169 5.49 -4.91 9.99
C ILE A 169 7.01 -4.92 10.20
N SER A 170 7.71 -3.99 9.56
CA SER A 170 9.15 -3.87 9.69
C SER A 170 9.58 -3.71 11.16
N LYS A 171 10.78 -4.20 11.49
CA LYS A 171 11.30 -4.10 12.87
C LYS A 171 11.39 -2.65 13.34
N GLU A 172 11.87 -1.77 12.46
CA GLU A 172 12.00 -0.33 12.73
C GLU A 172 10.63 0.31 13.03
N THR A 173 9.60 0.00 12.24
CA THR A 173 8.26 0.55 12.45
C THR A 173 7.63 0.03 13.74
N ARG A 174 7.84 -1.24 14.09
CA ARG A 174 7.37 -1.81 15.37
C ARG A 174 8.02 -1.16 16.58
N GLU A 175 9.34 -0.97 16.57
CA GLU A 175 10.06 -0.28 17.66
C GLU A 175 9.53 1.14 17.86
N LYS A 176 9.39 1.90 16.76
CA LYS A 176 8.80 3.25 16.81
C LYS A 176 7.34 3.24 17.30
N LEU A 177 6.59 2.19 16.97
CA LEU A 177 5.19 2.06 17.38
C LEU A 177 5.07 1.74 18.86
N GLU A 178 5.93 0.89 19.40
CA GLU A 178 6.04 0.62 20.84
C GLU A 178 6.36 1.90 21.62
N ASP A 179 7.37 2.65 21.18
CA ASP A 179 7.73 3.94 21.78
C ASP A 179 6.56 4.94 21.74
N SER A 180 5.91 5.02 20.58
CA SER A 180 4.76 5.91 20.37
C SER A 180 3.55 5.49 21.20
N CYS A 181 3.34 4.18 21.39
CA CYS A 181 2.26 3.62 22.20
C CYS A 181 2.48 3.92 23.69
N TYR A 182 3.69 3.69 24.21
CA TYR A 182 4.05 4.04 25.58
C TYR A 182 3.82 5.54 25.85
N PHE A 183 4.28 6.39 24.92
CA PHE A 183 4.09 7.82 25.01
C PHE A 183 2.61 8.21 25.00
N PHE A 184 1.86 7.63 24.07
CA PHE A 184 0.43 7.85 23.90
C PHE A 184 -0.36 7.51 25.18
N HIS A 185 -0.18 6.31 25.73
CA HIS A 185 -0.86 5.90 26.96
C HIS A 185 -0.44 6.74 28.17
N THR A 186 0.84 7.08 28.29
CA THR A 186 1.32 7.96 29.37
C THR A 186 0.67 9.35 29.29
N ALA A 187 0.58 9.90 28.09
CA ALA A 187 -0.04 11.18 27.82
C ALA A 187 -1.56 11.14 28.05
N LEU A 188 -2.25 10.08 27.60
CA LEU A 188 -3.67 9.84 27.87
C LEU A 188 -3.97 9.73 29.37
N ASN A 189 -3.17 8.99 30.12
CA ASN A 189 -3.35 8.86 31.57
C ASN A 189 -3.20 10.20 32.29
N LYS A 190 -2.25 11.05 31.84
CA LYS A 190 -2.12 12.42 32.34
C LYS A 190 -3.37 13.25 32.02
N ILE A 191 -3.86 13.20 30.77
CA ILE A 191 -5.10 13.88 30.37
C ILE A 191 -6.25 13.42 31.27
N HIS A 192 -6.48 12.11 31.38
CA HIS A 192 -7.56 11.57 32.19
C HIS A 192 -7.47 12.01 33.65
N PHE A 193 -6.26 12.01 34.23
CA PHE A 193 -6.01 12.51 35.57
C PHE A 193 -6.37 14.01 35.73
N TYR A 194 -6.06 14.86 34.75
CA TYR A 194 -6.31 16.30 34.83
C TYR A 194 -7.75 16.71 34.54
N PHE A 195 -8.45 16.01 33.65
CA PHE A 195 -9.79 16.40 33.19
C PHE A 195 -10.93 15.74 33.96
N GLY A 196 -10.69 14.59 34.62
CA GLY A 196 -11.73 13.81 35.31
C GLY A 196 -12.85 13.33 34.37
N ASN A 197 -13.81 12.57 34.90
CA ASN A 197 -14.99 12.08 34.16
C ASN A 197 -16.13 13.11 34.13
N ASP A 198 -15.82 14.42 34.08
CA ASP A 198 -16.85 15.46 34.02
C ASP A 198 -17.26 15.75 32.55
N ASP A 199 -18.55 15.62 32.25
CA ASP A 199 -19.14 15.78 30.91
C ASP A 199 -18.79 17.13 30.23
N TYR A 200 -18.51 18.18 31.03
CA TYR A 200 -18.15 19.51 30.54
C TYR A 200 -16.77 19.57 29.84
N ASN A 201 -15.89 18.62 30.13
CA ASN A 201 -14.51 18.59 29.60
C ASN A 201 -14.36 17.74 28.32
N ASN A 202 -15.43 17.11 27.84
CA ASN A 202 -15.37 16.09 26.80
C ASN A 202 -14.88 16.63 25.42
N TYR A 203 -15.21 17.89 25.10
CA TYR A 203 -14.70 18.56 23.88
C TYR A 203 -13.18 18.80 23.95
N TYR A 204 -12.69 19.30 25.09
CA TYR A 204 -11.26 19.58 25.30
C TYR A 204 -10.45 18.28 25.38
N LEU A 205 -11.04 17.24 25.99
CA LEU A 205 -10.48 15.90 26.04
C LEU A 205 -10.30 15.33 24.63
N ASN A 206 -11.35 15.35 23.80
CA ASN A 206 -11.27 14.86 22.41
C ASN A 206 -10.24 15.62 21.57
N ASN A 207 -10.16 16.95 21.71
CA ASN A 207 -9.17 17.75 20.99
C ASN A 207 -7.73 17.44 21.47
N ALA A 208 -7.53 17.28 22.77
CA ALA A 208 -6.24 16.90 23.34
C ALA A 208 -5.82 15.49 22.89
N VAL A 209 -6.74 14.52 22.87
CA VAL A 209 -6.50 13.14 22.42
C VAL A 209 -6.09 13.12 20.95
N GLN A 210 -6.80 13.83 20.06
CA GLN A 210 -6.47 13.90 18.63
C GLN A 210 -5.06 14.45 18.36
N LYS A 211 -4.57 15.37 19.22
CA LYS A 211 -3.21 15.92 19.12
C LYS A 211 -2.12 14.99 19.61
N VAL A 212 -2.46 14.01 20.46
CA VAL A 212 -1.52 13.03 21.03
C VAL A 212 -1.55 11.72 20.23
N CYS A 213 -2.66 11.38 19.58
CA CYS A 213 -2.81 10.29 18.60
C CYS A 213 -2.08 10.58 17.27
N VAL A 214 -0.76 10.76 17.29
CA VAL A 214 0.02 11.08 16.08
C VAL A 214 1.24 10.16 15.96
N TYR A 215 1.46 9.65 14.74
CA TYR A 215 2.60 8.81 14.38
C TYR A 215 3.37 9.40 13.19
N PRO A 216 4.71 9.43 13.22
CA PRO A 216 5.56 9.07 14.36
C PRO A 216 5.32 10.02 15.55
N ALA A 217 5.62 9.54 16.77
CA ALA A 217 5.40 10.33 17.97
C ALA A 217 6.08 11.71 17.83
N PRO A 218 5.37 12.81 18.08
CA PRO A 218 5.96 14.14 18.09
C PRO A 218 7.09 14.19 19.11
N ASN A 219 8.13 14.96 18.80
CA ASN A 219 9.26 15.16 19.70
C ASN A 219 8.74 15.54 21.11
N PRO A 220 9.22 14.91 22.20
CA PRO A 220 8.71 15.15 23.55
C PRO A 220 8.54 16.62 23.91
N SER A 221 9.44 17.48 23.44
CA SER A 221 9.41 18.94 23.58
C SER A 221 8.15 19.62 22.99
N VAL A 222 7.70 19.20 21.81
CA VAL A 222 6.48 19.71 21.16
C VAL A 222 5.27 19.33 21.99
N VAL A 223 5.25 18.10 22.50
CA VAL A 223 4.14 17.61 23.30
C VAL A 223 4.08 18.29 24.66
N TYR A 224 5.22 18.52 25.32
CA TYR A 224 5.26 19.34 26.54
C TYR A 224 4.74 20.76 26.30
N SER A 225 5.06 21.36 25.14
CA SER A 225 4.58 22.71 24.80
C SER A 225 3.08 22.76 24.55
N GLU A 226 2.52 21.75 23.87
CA GLU A 226 1.08 21.65 23.63
C GLU A 226 0.32 21.31 24.91
N PHE A 227 0.83 20.40 25.74
CA PHE A 227 0.27 20.11 27.06
C PHE A 227 0.28 21.33 27.97
N SER A 228 1.38 22.08 28.00
CA SER A 228 1.46 23.34 28.74
C SER A 228 0.46 24.36 28.20
N SER A 229 0.28 24.44 26.88
CA SER A 229 -0.68 25.35 26.24
C SER A 229 -2.14 24.98 26.56
N ILE A 230 -2.48 23.69 26.53
CA ILE A 230 -3.80 23.17 26.92
C ILE A 230 -4.05 23.45 28.41
N GLN A 231 -3.05 23.23 29.27
CA GLN A 231 -3.11 23.51 30.70
C GLN A 231 -3.34 25.01 30.97
N ILE A 232 -2.63 25.90 30.27
CA ILE A 232 -2.80 27.36 30.36
C ILE A 232 -4.21 27.80 29.91
N LEU A 233 -4.70 27.28 28.79
CA LEU A 233 -6.05 27.59 28.29
C LEU A 233 -7.13 27.20 29.30
N LEU A 234 -6.97 26.08 30.01
CA LEU A 234 -7.90 25.62 31.04
C LEU A 234 -7.83 26.44 32.33
N PHE A 235 -6.63 26.83 32.77
CA PHE A 235 -6.48 27.76 33.91
C PHE A 235 -7.06 29.14 33.62
N SER A 236 -7.11 29.55 32.34
CA SER A 236 -7.74 30.80 31.93
C SER A 236 -9.28 30.72 31.88
N SER A 237 -9.87 29.55 31.60
CA SER A 237 -11.33 29.34 31.57
C SER A 237 -11.96 29.11 32.96
N LYS A 238 -11.16 28.63 33.94
CA LYS A 238 -11.59 28.44 35.35
C LYS A 238 -11.47 29.69 36.23
N ARG A 239 -11.04 30.85 35.71
CA ARG A 239 -11.09 32.09 36.52
C ARG A 239 -12.56 32.50 36.71
N PRO A 240 -13.05 32.64 37.95
CA PRO A 240 -14.37 33.21 38.17
C PRO A 240 -14.36 34.63 37.61
N LYS A 241 -15.36 34.98 36.80
CA LYS A 241 -15.64 36.38 36.47
C LYS A 241 -15.93 37.08 37.80
N ALA A 242 -15.04 37.99 38.18
CA ALA A 242 -15.24 38.89 39.31
C ALA A 242 -16.47 39.77 39.10
#